data_AF-A0A1Q7FRY1-F1
#
_entry.id   AF-A0A1Q7FRY1-F1
#
_cell.length_a   1.000
_cell.length_b   1.000
_cell.length_c   1.000
_cell.angle_alpha   90.00
_cell.angle_beta   90.00
_cell.angle_gamma   90.00
#
_symmetry.space_group_name_H-M   'P 1'
#
loop_
_entity.id
_entity.type
_entity.pdbx_description
1 polymer ?
#
loop_
_entity_poly.entity_id
_entity_poly.type
_entity_poly.pdbx_seq_one_letter_code
_entity_poly.pdbx_strand_id
1 'polypeptide(L)'
;MGLALSPRWGTAAAPRIVKVKAFEFAYEPKQITVPPGAVEFDVTNTGSIEHTFLIDDPAKKTVGKIASILPGKTEKLTVTLRAGAHTIYCDLAGHREAGMIASLKVQP
;
A
#
# COMPACT_ATOMS: atom_id res chain seq x y z
N MET A 1 -12.48 21.63 -44.76
CA MET A 1 -12.99 21.72 -43.37
C MET A 1 -12.36 20.60 -42.56
N GLY A 2 -11.53 20.94 -41.58
CA GLY A 2 -10.65 20.01 -40.89
C GLY A 2 -11.37 19.10 -39.89
N LEU A 3 -11.02 17.82 -39.90
CA LEU A 3 -11.31 16.91 -38.80
C LEU A 3 -10.37 17.22 -37.64
N ALA A 4 -10.91 17.86 -36.60
CA ALA A 4 -10.22 17.96 -35.32
C ALA A 4 -10.29 16.59 -34.62
N LEU A 5 -9.17 15.87 -34.61
CA LEU A 5 -8.94 14.74 -33.71
C LEU A 5 -8.77 15.30 -32.30
N SER A 6 -9.83 15.25 -31.49
CA SER A 6 -9.74 15.54 -30.06
C SER A 6 -8.83 14.49 -29.40
N PRO A 7 -7.80 14.88 -28.63
CA PRO A 7 -7.08 13.93 -27.80
C PRO A 7 -8.05 13.44 -26.72
N ARG A 8 -8.35 12.14 -26.72
CA ARG A 8 -8.95 11.48 -25.56
C ARG A 8 -7.93 11.58 -24.44
N TRP A 9 -8.07 12.57 -23.56
CA TRP A 9 -7.35 12.58 -22.30
C TRP A 9 -7.67 11.26 -21.61
N GLY A 10 -6.64 10.43 -21.43
CA GLY A 10 -6.76 9.12 -20.84
C GLY A 10 -7.53 9.23 -19.53
N THR A 11 -8.62 8.49 -19.43
CA THR A 11 -9.30 8.27 -18.16
C THR A 11 -8.25 7.82 -17.15
N ALA A 12 -8.07 8.55 -16.05
CA ALA A 12 -7.23 8.11 -14.95
C ALA A 12 -7.66 6.68 -14.61
N ALA A 13 -6.76 5.70 -14.77
CA ALA A 13 -7.07 4.33 -14.46
C ALA A 13 -7.51 4.27 -12.99
N ALA A 14 -8.64 3.62 -12.72
CA ALA A 14 -9.10 3.42 -11.36
C ALA A 14 -7.97 2.77 -10.54
N PRO A 15 -7.74 3.21 -9.29
CA PRO A 15 -6.64 2.69 -8.49
C PRO A 15 -6.82 1.18 -8.33
N ARG A 16 -5.73 0.43 -8.49
CA ARG A 16 -5.76 -1.00 -8.25
C ARG A 16 -5.92 -1.25 -6.75
N ILE A 17 -6.97 -1.98 -6.37
CA ILE A 17 -7.22 -2.30 -4.96
C ILE A 17 -6.41 -3.54 -4.56
N VAL A 18 -5.61 -3.41 -3.51
CA VAL A 18 -4.83 -4.49 -2.88
C VAL A 18 -5.37 -4.69 -1.47
N LYS A 19 -5.88 -5.89 -1.18
CA LYS A 19 -6.33 -6.25 0.17
C LYS A 19 -5.13 -6.75 0.98
N VAL A 20 -4.97 -6.21 2.18
CA VAL A 20 -3.93 -6.60 3.14
C VAL A 20 -4.60 -6.90 4.47
N LYS A 21 -4.22 -8.01 5.10
CA LYS A 21 -4.57 -8.28 6.49
C LYS A 21 -3.41 -7.89 7.39
N ALA A 22 -3.69 -7.20 8.48
CA ALA A 22 -2.79 -7.00 9.60
C ALA A 22 -3.25 -7.88 10.77
N PHE A 23 -2.37 -8.66 11.36
CA PHE A 23 -2.69 -9.54 12.48
C PHE A 23 -1.44 -9.83 13.30
N GLU A 24 -1.59 -9.84 14.63
CA GLU A 24 -0.48 -10.04 15.59
C GLU A 24 0.77 -9.22 15.25
N PHE A 25 1.85 -9.80 14.73
CA PHE A 25 3.05 -9.06 14.29
C PHE A 25 3.37 -9.32 12.81
N ALA A 26 2.33 -9.40 11.97
CA ALA A 26 2.46 -9.77 10.57
C ALA A 26 1.47 -9.04 9.65
N TYR A 27 1.84 -9.01 8.36
CA TYR A 27 0.92 -8.71 7.27
C TYR A 27 0.77 -9.90 6.34
N GLU A 28 -0.42 -10.05 5.77
CA GLU A 28 -0.72 -11.00 4.69
C GLU A 28 -1.33 -10.26 3.49
N PRO A 29 -0.80 -10.46 2.27
CA PRO A 29 0.38 -11.27 1.96
C PRO A 29 1.70 -10.60 2.38
N LYS A 30 2.75 -11.40 2.67
CA LYS A 30 4.11 -10.91 2.98
C LYS A 30 4.86 -10.33 1.78
N GLN A 31 4.39 -10.60 0.57
CA GLN A 31 4.92 -10.05 -0.67
C GLN A 31 3.76 -9.63 -1.57
N ILE A 32 3.80 -8.37 -1.99
CA ILE A 32 2.81 -7.76 -2.88
C ILE A 32 3.53 -7.33 -4.15
N THR A 33 2.92 -7.57 -5.32
CA THR A 33 3.44 -7.11 -6.60
C THR A 33 2.37 -6.35 -7.36
N VAL A 34 2.68 -5.11 -7.76
CA VAL A 34 1.78 -4.21 -8.48
C VAL A 34 2.49 -3.48 -9.62
N PRO A 35 1.78 -3.08 -10.69
CA PRO A 35 2.34 -2.16 -11.67
C PRO A 35 2.56 -0.76 -11.06
N PRO A 36 3.47 0.06 -11.64
CA PRO A 36 3.60 1.46 -11.28
C PRO A 36 2.28 2.22 -11.53
N GLY A 37 1.98 3.19 -10.66
CA GLY A 37 0.75 4.00 -10.76
C GLY A 37 -0.02 4.10 -9.45
N ALA A 38 -1.29 4.49 -9.54
CA ALA A 38 -2.19 4.63 -8.39
C ALA A 38 -2.63 3.25 -7.87
N VAL A 39 -2.41 3.02 -6.58
CA VAL A 39 -2.76 1.78 -5.87
C VAL A 39 -3.50 2.15 -4.59
N GLU A 40 -4.64 1.52 -4.35
CA GLU A 40 -5.41 1.60 -3.11
C GLU A 40 -5.14 0.34 -2.28
N PHE A 41 -4.72 0.51 -1.04
CA PHE A 41 -4.55 -0.58 -0.09
C PHE A 41 -5.74 -0.60 0.87
N ASP A 42 -6.48 -1.70 0.85
CA ASP A 42 -7.54 -2.00 1.82
C ASP A 42 -6.92 -2.85 2.93
N VAL A 43 -6.58 -2.22 4.04
CA VAL A 43 -5.87 -2.87 5.15
C VAL A 43 -6.87 -3.18 6.27
N THR A 44 -7.18 -4.45 6.43
CA THR A 44 -8.05 -4.95 7.49
C THR A 44 -7.21 -5.49 8.64
N ASN A 45 -7.43 -5.00 9.86
CA ASN A 45 -6.88 -5.63 11.04
C ASN A 45 -7.76 -6.80 11.48
N THR A 46 -7.26 -8.01 11.25
CA THR A 46 -7.91 -9.27 11.66
C THR A 46 -7.33 -9.85 12.95
N GLY A 47 -6.35 -9.17 13.56
CA GLY A 47 -5.76 -9.58 14.83
C GLY A 47 -6.44 -8.94 16.05
N SER A 48 -5.79 -9.12 17.20
CA SER A 48 -6.33 -8.69 18.50
C SER A 48 -5.77 -7.35 19.03
N ILE A 49 -4.75 -6.78 18.38
CA ILE A 49 -4.08 -5.54 18.81
C ILE A 49 -4.06 -4.52 17.67
N GLU A 50 -3.86 -3.24 18.00
CA GLU A 50 -3.75 -2.16 17.02
C GLU A 50 -2.54 -2.32 16.10
N HIS A 51 -2.68 -1.88 14.85
CA HIS A 51 -1.61 -1.81 13.86
C HIS A 51 -1.57 -0.49 13.13
N THR A 52 -0.40 -0.15 12.59
CA THR A 52 -0.26 0.89 11.56
C THR A 52 0.03 0.24 10.22
N PHE A 53 0.17 1.04 9.16
CA PHE A 53 0.59 0.56 7.85
C PHE A 53 1.37 1.66 7.14
N LEU A 54 2.70 1.52 7.07
CA LEU A 54 3.59 2.47 6.41
C LEU A 54 4.18 1.84 5.16
N ILE A 55 4.40 2.67 4.14
CA ILE A 55 5.11 2.29 2.92
C ILE A 55 6.32 3.21 2.77
N ASP A 56 7.52 2.64 2.79
CA ASP A 56 8.76 3.32 2.42
C ASP A 56 9.17 2.96 1.00
N ASP A 57 9.68 3.96 0.28
CA ASP A 57 10.32 3.78 -1.02
C ASP A 57 11.74 3.19 -0.92
N PRO A 58 12.40 2.87 -2.05
CA PRO A 58 13.78 2.37 -2.03
C PRO A 58 14.80 3.30 -1.35
N ALA A 59 14.50 4.59 -1.25
CA ALA A 59 15.33 5.60 -0.58
C ALA A 59 14.97 5.75 0.92
N LYS A 60 14.14 4.86 1.47
CA LYS A 60 13.65 4.87 2.86
C LYS A 60 12.85 6.12 3.22
N LYS A 61 12.17 6.71 2.23
CA LYS A 61 11.23 7.80 2.45
C LYS A 61 9.82 7.23 2.52
N THR A 62 9.07 7.59 3.55
CA THR A 62 7.66 7.21 3.67
C THR A 62 6.83 7.90 2.60
N VAL A 63 6.14 7.12 1.77
CA VAL A 63 5.27 7.57 0.67
C VAL A 63 3.79 7.40 0.98
N GLY A 64 3.44 6.67 2.04
CA GLY A 64 2.08 6.54 2.54
C GLY A 64 2.03 5.93 3.93
N LYS A 65 0.99 6.30 4.70
CA LYS A 65 0.79 5.84 6.07
C LYS A 65 -0.69 5.76 6.41
N ILE A 66 -1.06 4.71 7.14
CA ILE A 66 -2.26 4.64 7.99
C ILE A 66 -1.78 4.65 9.44
N ALA A 67 -2.23 5.63 10.22
CA ALA A 67 -1.70 5.89 11.57
C ALA A 67 -2.28 5.00 12.66
N SER A 68 -3.44 4.38 12.44
CA SER A 68 -4.11 3.49 13.38
C SER A 68 -5.10 2.61 12.63
N ILE A 69 -5.07 1.31 12.91
CA ILE A 69 -5.99 0.29 12.40
C ILE A 69 -6.38 -0.55 13.60
N LEU A 70 -7.51 -0.22 14.23
CA LEU A 70 -8.00 -0.94 15.41
C LEU A 70 -8.48 -2.36 15.04
N PRO A 71 -8.51 -3.30 16.00
CA PRO A 71 -9.02 -4.66 15.78
C PRO A 71 -10.40 -4.68 15.11
N GLY A 72 -10.55 -5.48 14.06
CA GLY A 72 -11.78 -5.61 13.28
C GLY A 72 -12.09 -4.43 12.36
N LYS A 73 -11.23 -3.41 12.27
CA LYS A 73 -11.39 -2.27 11.35
C LYS A 73 -10.66 -2.48 10.04
N THR A 74 -11.14 -1.79 9.02
CA THR A 74 -10.50 -1.69 7.72
C THR A 74 -10.27 -0.23 7.41
N GLU A 75 -9.03 0.10 7.07
CA GLU A 75 -8.62 1.43 6.66
C GLU A 75 -8.09 1.39 5.22
N LYS A 76 -8.20 2.51 4.52
CA LYS A 76 -7.82 2.62 3.09
C LYS A 76 -6.67 3.60 2.91
N LEU A 77 -5.70 3.24 2.08
CA LEU A 77 -4.59 4.12 1.70
C LEU A 77 -4.38 4.11 0.19
N THR A 78 -4.59 5.24 -0.47
CA THR A 78 -4.30 5.41 -1.90
C THR A 78 -2.98 6.14 -2.09
N VAL A 79 -2.05 5.51 -2.80
CA VAL A 79 -0.70 6.04 -3.06
C VAL A 79 -0.35 5.88 -4.54
N THR A 80 0.43 6.81 -5.09
CA THR A 80 1.03 6.65 -6.41
C THR A 80 2.44 6.11 -6.27
N LEU A 81 2.67 4.90 -6.78
CA LEU A 81 3.93 4.18 -6.62
C LEU A 81 4.76 4.22 -7.90
N ARG A 82 6.06 4.48 -7.74
CA ARG A 82 7.05 4.36 -8.82
C ARG A 82 7.60 2.93 -8.84
N ALA A 83 8.17 2.51 -9.97
CA ALA A 83 8.85 1.22 -10.03
C ALA A 83 9.97 1.12 -8.98
N GLY A 84 10.12 -0.05 -8.35
CA GLY A 84 11.13 -0.29 -7.33
C GLY A 84 10.65 -1.18 -6.17
N ALA A 85 11.60 -1.55 -5.31
CA ALA A 85 11.35 -2.32 -4.10
C ALA A 85 11.00 -1.39 -2.93
N HIS A 86 9.76 -1.48 -2.47
CA HIS A 86 9.21 -0.74 -1.35
C HIS A 86 9.10 -1.66 -0.14
N THR A 87 9.15 -1.07 1.05
CA THR A 87 8.99 -1.79 2.32
C THR A 87 7.70 -1.37 2.99
N ILE A 88 6.87 -2.34 3.35
CA ILE A 88 5.70 -2.14 4.19
C ILE A 88 6.06 -2.55 5.61
N TYR A 89 5.70 -1.76 6.62
CA TYR A 89 5.93 -2.13 8.02
C TYR A 89 4.94 -1.44 8.98
N CYS A 90 4.85 -1.99 10.19
CA CYS A 90 4.17 -1.37 11.34
C CYS A 90 5.20 -0.58 12.16
N ASP A 91 4.92 0.68 12.47
CA ASP A 91 5.81 1.57 13.23
C ASP A 91 5.50 1.64 14.73
N LEU A 92 4.56 0.82 15.22
CA LEU A 92 4.38 0.61 16.65
C LEU A 92 5.63 -0.06 17.24
N ALA A 93 6.07 0.43 18.40
CA ALA A 93 7.30 0.00 19.04
C ALA A 93 7.33 -1.53 19.23
N GLY A 94 8.38 -2.19 18.72
CA GLY A 94 8.57 -3.64 18.81
C GLY A 94 7.90 -4.44 17.69
N HIS A 95 6.92 -3.90 16.98
CA HIS A 95 6.19 -4.67 15.96
C HIS A 95 7.07 -4.95 14.73
N ARG A 96 7.81 -3.93 14.26
CA ARG A 96 8.75 -4.09 13.14
C ARG A 96 9.86 -5.08 13.48
N GLU A 97 10.43 -4.97 14.68
CA GLU A 97 11.49 -5.83 15.18
C GLU A 97 11.01 -7.28 15.36
N ALA A 98 9.74 -7.47 15.73
CA ALA A 98 9.08 -8.78 15.77
C ALA A 98 8.78 -9.38 14.38
N GLY A 99 9.08 -8.65 13.29
CA GLY A 99 8.96 -9.15 11.92
C GLY A 99 7.71 -8.66 11.18
N MET A 100 7.03 -7.63 11.68
CA MET A 100 5.85 -7.04 11.03
C MET A 100 6.24 -6.18 9.82
N ILE A 101 6.71 -6.87 8.79
CA ILE A 101 7.25 -6.32 7.54
C ILE A 101 6.68 -7.12 6.36
N ALA A 102 6.33 -6.43 5.28
CA ALA A 102 6.02 -7.02 3.99
C ALA A 102 6.81 -6.33 2.87
N SER A 103 7.10 -7.07 1.80
CA SER A 103 7.76 -6.53 0.61
C SER A 103 6.75 -6.09 -0.43
N LEU A 104 6.95 -4.92 -1.03
CA LEU A 104 6.12 -4.39 -2.11
C LEU A 104 7.00 -4.18 -3.35
N LYS A 105 6.81 -5.03 -4.36
CA LYS A 105 7.50 -4.92 -5.65
C LYS A 105 6.61 -4.13 -6.61
N VAL A 106 7.12 -3.01 -7.10
CA VAL A 106 6.44 -2.20 -8.10
C VAL A 106 7.19 -2.38 -9.42
N GLN A 107 6.58 -3.08 -10.37
CA GLN A 107 7.21 -3.45 -11.64
C GLN A 107 6.16 -3.55 -12.76
N PRO A 108 6.52 -3.22 -14.02
CA PRO A 108 5.62 -3.35 -15.17
C PRO A 108 5.02 -4.74 -15.35
#